data_AF-A0A9R1CCN9-F1
#
_entry.id   AF-A0A9R1CCN9-F1
#
_cell.length_a   1.000
_cell.length_b   1.000
_cell.length_c   1.000
_cell.angle_alpha   90.00
_cell.angle_beta   90.00
_cell.angle_gamma   90.00
#
_symmetry.space_group_name_H-M   'P 1'
#
loop_
_entity.id
_entity.type
_entity.pdbx_description
1 polymer ?
#
loop_
_entity_poly.entity_id
_entity_poly.type
_entity_poly.pdbx_seq_one_letter_code
_entity_poly.pdbx_strand_id
1 'polypeptide(L)'
;MKKIYLFALSAALLSGGSAFAQNAQQVLTKARLSALQKSGKVAGMVKASRLTARQFPASAGANGQLSVAKTQVYDDIVSSQPEGTLHAADLRSGFSTLSVWGNIMAANYSNSIGTYVETDDAIFLKNPFNGFLTNTWLRIDKNADGTYVAHLPQPIYEQDGQTFYATHVKLSTSESNGSTYVADTTAAGSDAYFTYKDGVLAMADSVYDASGFPSAAIGLTDADGAWYGYLDGAQRVTPNTYHKTVLPAAAKKATYAMSNTTYSAYDIGQGFVETRDTAHALVDVAFDGDTIYVNNPATKDSSSWIKGVIKDGKATFEPQYIGADTTDNIHLWFEPATYTVELDSSYYAYYGEVDKVRSYSLADKLELAYDAATKSLQAPDSTSFIVNGSPSKVYYLATYDEVGFEPWKEVAATPADPVITAVNETYNTQGYAAVTFTLPQFDTNGKPLNTDKAYYNLYTSDDPETPYALTEDEGYEYFNYSDSVNIPYSYTDGMDIAAYGAKHYWYIYFDTNDIDSVGVQMFYNGAGELRHSNLVWYSLVEQHDAAGINALEGNESGVSSVAYFDLSGRRVAAPKQAGLYIKEVTYADGTKKGTKVLKK
;
A
#
# COMPACT_ATOMS: atom_id res chain seq x y z
N MET A 1 18.91 -9.50 21.01
CA MET A 1 18.68 -8.79 19.73
C MET A 1 17.21 -8.91 19.39
N LYS A 2 16.41 -7.89 19.73
CA LYS A 2 14.96 -7.90 19.56
C LYS A 2 14.65 -7.36 18.15
N LYS A 3 14.01 -8.18 17.32
CA LYS A 3 13.51 -7.80 15.99
C LYS A 3 12.05 -7.40 16.15
N ILE A 4 11.72 -6.17 15.73
CA ILE A 4 10.37 -5.61 15.78
C ILE A 4 9.80 -5.72 14.37
N TYR A 5 8.71 -6.46 14.21
CA TYR A 5 7.97 -6.65 12.97
C TYR A 5 6.69 -5.80 13.03
N LEU A 6 6.37 -5.09 11.96
CA LEU A 6 5.14 -4.31 11.83
C LEU A 6 4.30 -4.92 10.69
N PHE A 7 3.13 -5.47 11.03
CA PHE A 7 2.02 -5.63 10.09
C PHE A 7 0.71 -5.36 10.81
N ALA A 8 -0.21 -4.73 10.05
CA ALA A 8 -1.65 -4.61 10.26
C ALA A 8 -2.11 -4.49 11.72
N LEU A 9 -2.32 -3.26 12.20
CA LEU A 9 -3.26 -3.03 13.29
C LEU A 9 -4.19 -1.86 12.96
N SER A 10 -5.47 -2.19 12.97
CA SER A 10 -6.64 -1.32 12.90
C SER A 10 -6.73 -0.39 14.11
N ALA A 11 -7.04 0.88 13.81
CA ALA A 11 -7.84 1.89 14.54
C ALA A 11 -7.72 2.15 16.06
N ALA A 12 -7.04 1.36 16.88
CA ALA A 12 -7.07 1.54 18.34
C ALA A 12 -5.69 1.86 18.91
N LEU A 13 -5.34 3.16 19.00
CA LEU A 13 -4.43 3.76 20.01
C LEU A 13 -4.23 5.26 19.73
N LEU A 14 -5.29 6.06 19.92
CA LEU A 14 -5.21 7.52 20.05
C LEU A 14 -5.36 7.90 21.54
N SER A 15 -4.32 7.72 22.35
CA SER A 15 -4.31 8.33 23.69
C SER A 15 -2.90 8.52 24.20
N GLY A 16 -2.40 9.76 24.16
CA GLY A 16 -1.13 10.11 24.81
C GLY A 16 -0.40 11.32 24.26
N GLY A 17 -1.09 12.38 23.84
CA GLY A 17 -0.46 13.66 23.50
C GLY A 17 -1.36 14.81 23.89
N SER A 18 -0.80 15.94 24.32
CA SER A 18 -1.57 17.15 24.64
C SER A 18 -2.44 17.57 23.43
N ALA A 19 -3.69 17.98 23.69
CA ALA A 19 -4.75 18.20 22.70
C ALA A 19 -4.38 19.09 21.49
N PHE A 20 -3.39 19.99 21.62
CA PHE A 20 -2.89 20.81 20.51
C PHE A 20 -1.99 20.03 19.52
N ALA A 21 -1.12 19.14 20.01
CA ALA A 21 -0.26 18.31 19.16
C ALA A 21 -1.06 17.20 18.45
N GLN A 22 -2.12 16.69 19.10
CA GLN A 22 -3.04 15.72 18.49
C GLN A 22 -3.81 16.32 17.31
N ASN A 23 -4.29 17.56 17.41
CA ASN A 23 -5.05 18.20 16.32
C ASN A 23 -4.17 18.50 15.09
N ALA A 24 -2.97 19.05 15.27
CA ALA A 24 -2.08 19.35 14.15
C ALA A 24 -1.43 18.09 13.53
N GLN A 25 -1.10 17.07 14.35
CA GLN A 25 -0.73 15.75 13.81
C GLN A 25 -1.91 15.08 13.08
N GLN A 26 -3.14 15.19 13.57
CA GLN A 26 -4.32 14.69 12.85
C GLN A 26 -4.49 15.38 11.50
N VAL A 27 -4.26 16.69 11.40
CA VAL A 27 -4.35 17.47 10.16
C VAL A 27 -3.28 17.09 9.12
N LEU A 28 -2.02 16.90 9.55
CA LEU A 28 -0.94 16.41 8.68
C LEU A 28 -1.09 14.92 8.32
N THR A 29 -1.65 14.12 9.25
CA THR A 29 -2.00 12.72 9.01
C THR A 29 -3.15 12.61 8.00
N LYS A 30 -4.17 13.49 8.06
CA LYS A 30 -5.24 13.60 7.06
C LYS A 30 -4.71 13.95 5.66
N ALA A 31 -3.79 14.91 5.56
CA ALA A 31 -3.16 15.26 4.28
C ALA A 31 -2.38 14.09 3.66
N ARG A 32 -1.62 13.35 4.49
CA ARG A 32 -0.86 12.18 4.03
C ARG A 32 -1.74 10.97 3.74
N LEU A 33 -2.79 10.71 4.52
CA LEU A 33 -3.79 9.69 4.21
C LEU A 33 -4.42 10.03 2.85
N SER A 34 -4.86 11.27 2.62
CA SER A 34 -5.44 11.65 1.31
C SER A 34 -4.47 11.49 0.12
N ALA A 35 -3.15 11.66 0.33
CA ALA A 35 -2.12 11.53 -0.69
C ALA A 35 -1.66 10.06 -0.90
N LEU A 36 -1.53 9.28 0.18
CA LEU A 36 -1.18 7.85 0.14
C LEU A 36 -2.38 6.97 -0.26
N GLN A 37 -3.60 7.31 0.16
CA GLN A 37 -4.83 6.59 -0.16
C GLN A 37 -5.21 6.73 -1.63
N LYS A 38 -5.00 7.91 -2.24
CA LYS A 38 -5.16 8.12 -3.70
C LYS A 38 -4.28 7.21 -4.56
N SER A 39 -3.21 6.63 -3.99
CA SER A 39 -2.28 5.77 -4.72
C SER A 39 -2.64 4.28 -4.70
N GLY A 40 -3.55 3.82 -3.81
CA GLY A 40 -3.91 2.40 -3.67
C GLY A 40 -2.73 1.45 -3.33
N LYS A 41 -1.54 1.97 -2.98
CA LYS A 41 -0.26 1.22 -2.97
C LYS A 41 0.45 1.18 -1.62
N VAL A 42 -0.26 1.50 -0.53
CA VAL A 42 0.28 1.59 0.84
C VAL A 42 1.01 0.30 1.29
N ALA A 43 0.68 -0.86 0.72
CA ALA A 43 1.28 -2.15 1.07
C ALA A 43 2.73 -2.37 0.54
N GLY A 44 3.12 -1.74 -0.57
CA GLY A 44 4.41 -1.99 -1.24
C GLY A 44 5.61 -1.39 -0.49
N MET A 45 5.47 -0.11 -0.10
CA MET A 45 6.54 0.62 0.62
C MET A 45 6.86 0.04 2.00
N VAL A 46 5.87 -0.56 2.68
CA VAL A 46 6.05 -1.18 4.01
C VAL A 46 6.76 -2.54 3.91
N LYS A 47 6.53 -3.33 2.84
CA LYS A 47 7.25 -4.60 2.60
C LYS A 47 8.71 -4.38 2.20
N ALA A 48 9.00 -3.31 1.45
CA ALA A 48 10.35 -2.98 1.00
C ALA A 48 11.25 -2.43 2.12
N SER A 49 10.67 -1.96 3.23
CA SER A 49 11.42 -1.56 4.42
C SER A 49 11.89 -2.76 5.26
N ARG A 50 12.83 -3.54 4.71
CA ARG A 50 13.99 -4.00 5.51
C ARG A 50 14.98 -2.85 5.76
N LEU A 51 14.54 -1.60 5.58
CA LEU A 51 15.11 -0.45 6.27
C LEU A 51 15.03 -0.77 7.76
N THR A 52 16.13 -0.61 8.45
CA THR A 52 16.23 -0.62 9.91
C THR A 52 15.36 0.51 10.47
N ALA A 53 14.03 0.35 10.41
CA ALA A 53 13.07 1.24 11.03
C ALA A 53 13.33 1.18 12.53
N ARG A 54 14.04 2.18 13.04
CA ARG A 54 14.19 2.38 14.47
C ARG A 54 12.95 3.12 14.93
N GLN A 55 12.14 2.47 15.75
CA GLN A 55 11.07 3.15 16.46
C GLN A 55 11.70 4.04 17.52
N PHE A 56 11.37 5.33 17.47
CA PHE A 56 11.46 6.16 18.66
C PHE A 56 10.34 5.74 19.61
N PRO A 57 10.58 5.56 20.92
CA PRO A 57 9.48 5.60 21.86
C PRO A 57 8.80 6.97 21.71
N ALA A 58 7.47 6.99 21.66
CA ALA A 58 6.71 8.23 21.70
C ALA A 58 7.06 8.97 23.00
N SER A 59 7.99 9.91 22.93
CA SER A 59 8.13 10.87 24.01
C SER A 59 7.00 11.87 23.89
N ALA A 60 6.26 12.02 24.98
CA ALA A 60 5.45 13.20 25.20
C ALA A 60 6.29 14.42 24.81
N GLY A 61 5.76 15.22 23.88
CA GLY A 61 6.45 16.39 23.34
C GLY A 61 7.21 17.10 24.44
N ALA A 62 8.49 17.37 24.19
CA ALA A 62 9.21 18.33 24.99
C ALA A 62 8.53 19.69 24.74
N ASN A 63 7.45 19.96 25.48
CA ASN A 63 6.76 21.24 25.57
C ASN A 63 7.64 22.22 26.37
N GLY A 64 8.88 22.40 25.92
CA GLY A 64 9.67 23.56 26.26
C GLY A 64 9.32 24.64 25.25
N GLN A 65 8.46 25.59 25.64
CA GLN A 65 8.43 26.89 24.97
C GLN A 65 9.84 27.47 25.05
N LEU A 66 10.60 27.34 23.97
CA LEU A 66 11.89 27.97 23.81
C LEU A 66 11.71 28.95 22.67
N SER A 67 11.65 30.24 23.03
CA SER A 67 11.58 31.33 22.07
C SER A 67 12.79 31.22 21.13
N VAL A 68 12.56 30.79 19.89
CA VAL A 68 13.56 30.87 18.83
C VAL A 68 13.88 32.36 18.67
N ALA A 69 15.15 32.74 18.80
CA ALA A 69 15.58 34.09 18.47
C ALA A 69 15.37 34.28 16.96
N LYS A 70 14.22 34.87 16.61
CA LYS A 70 13.79 35.14 15.24
C LYS A 70 14.78 36.07 14.56
N THR A 71 15.64 35.52 13.74
CA THR A 71 16.12 36.24 12.56
C THR A 71 15.65 35.45 11.35
N GLN A 72 14.33 35.34 11.18
CA GLN A 72 13.72 34.83 9.97
C GLN A 72 14.14 35.77 8.83
N VAL A 73 14.89 35.25 7.86
CA VAL A 73 15.40 36.04 6.72
C VAL A 73 14.36 36.10 5.59
N TYR A 74 13.45 35.13 5.54
CA TYR A 74 12.47 34.93 4.47
C TYR A 74 11.06 34.88 5.01
N ASP A 75 10.18 35.75 4.53
CA ASP A 75 8.80 35.87 5.02
C ASP A 75 7.77 35.07 4.20
N ASP A 76 8.09 34.73 2.94
CA ASP A 76 7.15 34.11 1.99
C ASP A 76 7.50 32.67 1.63
N ILE A 77 6.48 31.83 1.47
CA ILE A 77 6.61 30.48 0.93
C ILE A 77 6.85 30.55 -0.58
N VAL A 78 7.95 29.97 -1.06
CA VAL A 78 8.21 29.81 -2.49
C VAL A 78 7.45 28.59 -3.01
N SER A 79 6.24 28.81 -3.54
CA SER A 79 5.35 27.75 -4.06
C SER A 79 5.52 27.51 -5.56
N SER A 80 5.79 28.58 -6.33
CA SER A 80 6.02 28.52 -7.77
C SER A 80 7.47 28.14 -8.09
N GLN A 81 7.70 27.47 -9.22
CA GLN A 81 9.06 27.18 -9.69
C GLN A 81 9.83 28.49 -9.92
N PRO A 82 10.99 28.69 -9.28
CA PRO A 82 11.84 29.85 -9.53
C PRO A 82 12.36 29.89 -10.97
N GLU A 83 12.64 31.09 -11.49
CA GLU A 83 13.31 31.26 -12.78
C GLU A 83 14.79 30.84 -12.65
N GLY A 84 15.26 29.98 -13.55
CA GLY A 84 16.62 29.46 -13.54
C GLY A 84 16.77 28.16 -14.32
N THR A 85 17.90 27.48 -14.13
CA THR A 85 18.16 26.18 -14.74
C THR A 85 17.53 25.08 -13.88
N LEU A 86 16.50 24.43 -14.40
CA LEU A 86 15.83 23.31 -13.73
C LEU A 86 16.66 22.02 -13.89
N HIS A 87 17.09 21.47 -12.76
CA HIS A 87 17.64 20.12 -12.65
C HIS A 87 16.56 19.23 -12.02
N ALA A 88 15.95 18.36 -12.83
CA ALA A 88 14.80 17.55 -12.43
C ALA A 88 15.08 16.05 -12.60
N ALA A 89 14.42 15.24 -11.78
CA ALA A 89 14.56 13.78 -11.78
C ALA A 89 16.00 13.28 -11.52
N ASP A 90 16.73 14.03 -10.69
CA ASP A 90 18.05 13.66 -10.17
C ASP A 90 17.94 12.64 -9.03
N LEU A 91 19.01 11.90 -8.77
CA LEU A 91 19.03 10.91 -7.69
C LEU A 91 19.24 11.59 -6.34
N ARG A 92 18.28 11.41 -5.43
CA ARG A 92 18.36 11.90 -4.05
C ARG A 92 18.59 10.77 -3.05
N SER A 93 19.47 11.01 -2.10
CA SER A 93 19.75 10.12 -0.96
C SER A 93 19.94 10.92 0.32
N GLY A 94 19.74 10.28 1.46
CA GLY A 94 19.99 10.90 2.76
C GLY A 94 19.39 10.08 3.89
N PHE A 95 19.22 10.73 5.03
CA PHE A 95 18.47 10.24 6.17
C PHE A 95 17.15 11.02 6.27
N SER A 96 16.04 10.33 6.53
CA SER A 96 14.75 10.98 6.73
C SER A 96 13.98 10.36 7.89
N THR A 97 13.16 11.18 8.53
CA THR A 97 12.10 10.68 9.42
C THR A 97 10.72 10.98 8.84
N LEU A 98 9.78 10.11 9.18
CA LEU A 98 8.37 10.26 8.85
C LEU A 98 7.52 9.92 10.07
N SER A 99 6.46 10.71 10.28
CA SER A 99 5.46 10.42 11.31
C SER A 99 4.39 9.49 10.75
N VAL A 100 4.14 8.36 11.43
CA VAL A 100 3.11 7.37 11.08
C VAL A 100 2.43 6.92 12.37
N TRP A 101 1.12 7.14 12.46
CA TRP A 101 0.28 6.68 13.58
C TRP A 101 0.86 7.04 14.96
N GLY A 102 1.31 8.29 15.13
CA GLY A 102 1.91 8.79 16.37
C GLY A 102 3.34 8.28 16.65
N ASN A 103 3.90 7.45 15.78
CA ASN A 103 5.29 6.98 15.86
C ASN A 103 6.17 7.74 14.86
N ILE A 104 7.46 7.81 15.16
CA ILE A 104 8.47 8.34 14.24
C ILE A 104 9.24 7.15 13.68
N MET A 105 9.19 7.00 12.37
CA MET A 105 10.00 6.05 11.63
C MET A 105 11.19 6.78 11.03
N ALA A 106 12.38 6.21 11.20
CA ALA A 106 13.62 6.73 10.66
C ALA A 106 14.24 5.75 9.68
N ALA A 107 14.73 6.24 8.55
CA ALA A 107 15.46 5.42 7.60
C ALA A 107 16.43 6.25 6.75
N ASN A 108 17.51 5.60 6.32
CA ASN A 108 18.28 6.07 5.18
C ASN A 108 17.48 5.78 3.91
N TYR A 109 17.39 6.75 3.02
CA TYR A 109 16.78 6.60 1.71
C TYR A 109 17.81 6.81 0.61
N SER A 110 17.55 6.17 -0.53
CA SER A 110 18.38 6.23 -1.72
C SER A 110 17.47 6.18 -2.93
N ASN A 111 17.86 6.86 -4.00
CA ASN A 111 17.14 6.88 -5.28
C ASN A 111 15.75 7.53 -5.19
N SER A 112 15.52 8.42 -4.23
CA SER A 112 14.35 9.29 -4.27
C SER A 112 14.51 10.37 -5.33
N ILE A 113 13.43 11.05 -5.72
CA ILE A 113 13.49 12.09 -6.74
C ILE A 113 14.08 13.36 -6.12
N GLY A 114 15.17 13.84 -6.72
CA GLY A 114 15.80 15.12 -6.46
C GLY A 114 15.41 16.13 -7.54
N THR A 115 15.06 17.34 -7.11
CA THR A 115 14.77 18.43 -8.04
C THR A 115 15.21 19.75 -7.43
N TYR A 116 15.96 20.54 -8.19
CA TYR A 116 16.38 21.88 -7.79
C TYR A 116 16.46 22.82 -8.98
N VAL A 117 16.33 24.13 -8.72
CA VAL A 117 16.59 25.18 -9.70
C VAL A 117 17.87 25.90 -9.31
N GLU A 118 18.79 26.03 -10.25
CA GLU A 118 20.02 26.81 -10.09
C GLU A 118 19.82 28.21 -10.68
N THR A 119 20.12 29.25 -9.89
CA THR A 119 20.11 30.66 -10.30
C THR A 119 21.52 31.26 -10.17
N ASP A 120 21.67 32.54 -10.53
CA ASP A 120 22.95 33.24 -10.38
C ASP A 120 23.37 33.39 -8.90
N ASP A 121 22.40 33.52 -7.99
CA ASP A 121 22.57 33.87 -6.58
C ASP A 121 22.17 32.77 -5.58
N ALA A 122 21.49 31.70 -6.03
CA ALA A 122 20.95 30.68 -5.15
C ALA A 122 20.72 29.34 -5.85
N ILE A 123 20.47 28.32 -5.03
CA ILE A 123 19.85 27.06 -5.43
C ILE A 123 18.52 26.93 -4.68
N PHE A 124 17.46 26.59 -5.40
CA PHE A 124 16.16 26.31 -4.83
C PHE A 124 15.90 24.81 -4.86
N LEU A 125 15.90 24.17 -3.69
CA LEU A 125 15.65 22.74 -3.55
C LEU A 125 14.16 22.46 -3.40
N LYS A 126 13.56 21.65 -4.29
CA LYS A 126 12.17 21.23 -4.17
C LYS A 126 12.00 20.23 -3.03
N ASN A 127 10.93 20.36 -2.26
CA ASN A 127 10.52 19.40 -1.22
C ASN A 127 11.68 19.07 -0.27
N PRO A 128 12.08 19.98 0.63
CA PRO A 128 13.27 19.78 1.45
C PRO A 128 13.22 18.53 2.33
N PHE A 129 12.03 17.96 2.57
CA PHE A 129 11.86 16.68 3.27
C PHE A 129 11.50 15.56 2.30
N ASN A 130 12.17 14.42 2.40
CA ASN A 130 11.84 13.23 1.62
C ASN A 130 10.57 12.54 2.15
N GLY A 131 10.39 12.52 3.47
CA GLY A 131 9.21 11.94 4.12
C GLY A 131 7.93 12.78 4.01
N PHE A 132 8.02 14.02 3.50
CA PHE A 132 6.90 14.96 3.39
C PHE A 132 7.07 15.91 2.19
N LEU A 133 6.33 15.66 1.12
CA LEU A 133 6.38 16.46 -0.11
C LEU A 133 5.63 17.78 0.07
N THR A 134 6.35 18.84 0.45
CA THR A 134 5.75 20.16 0.71
C THR A 134 5.20 20.84 -0.54
N ASN A 135 5.62 20.40 -1.72
CA ASN A 135 5.39 21.04 -3.01
C ASN A 135 5.86 22.51 -3.06
N THR A 136 6.91 22.85 -2.33
CA THR A 136 7.53 24.18 -2.25
C THR A 136 9.05 24.09 -2.40
N TRP A 137 9.73 25.23 -2.36
CA TRP A 137 11.15 25.34 -2.61
C TRP A 137 11.89 25.95 -1.41
N LEU A 138 12.91 25.26 -0.91
CA LEU A 138 13.86 25.79 0.06
C LEU A 138 14.93 26.60 -0.68
N ARG A 139 15.14 27.85 -0.30
CA ARG A 139 16.19 28.69 -0.88
C ARG A 139 17.52 28.45 -0.16
N ILE A 140 18.58 28.27 -0.94
CA ILE A 140 19.94 28.05 -0.48
C ILE A 140 20.81 29.10 -1.18
N ASP A 141 21.24 30.13 -0.46
CA ASP A 141 22.01 31.23 -1.02
C ASP A 141 23.44 30.82 -1.36
N LYS A 142 23.94 31.39 -2.44
CA LYS A 142 25.32 31.22 -2.88
C LYS A 142 26.18 32.37 -2.34
N ASN A 143 27.16 32.01 -1.51
CA ASN A 143 28.13 32.96 -0.99
C ASN A 143 29.23 33.26 -2.02
N ALA A 144 29.88 34.42 -1.87
CA ALA A 144 30.95 34.87 -2.75
C ALA A 144 32.18 33.94 -2.75
N ASP A 145 32.39 33.17 -1.69
CA ASP A 145 33.46 32.17 -1.56
C ASP A 145 33.13 30.83 -2.23
N GLY A 146 31.94 30.71 -2.85
CA GLY A 146 31.46 29.50 -3.50
C GLY A 146 30.82 28.48 -2.55
N THR A 147 30.63 28.82 -1.27
CA THR A 147 29.83 28.02 -0.33
C THR A 147 28.34 28.31 -0.50
N TYR A 148 27.49 27.42 0.02
CA TYR A 148 26.04 27.55 -0.06
C TYR A 148 25.44 27.46 1.35
N VAL A 149 24.46 28.31 1.64
CA VAL A 149 23.85 28.41 2.97
C VAL A 149 22.34 28.55 2.85
N ALA A 150 21.60 27.70 3.56
CA ALA A 150 20.18 27.91 3.80
C ALA A 150 20.06 28.65 5.13
N HIS A 151 19.65 29.91 5.08
CA HIS A 151 19.31 30.66 6.29
C HIS A 151 17.96 30.17 6.82
N LEU A 152 17.93 29.56 8.01
CA LEU A 152 16.70 28.98 8.60
C LEU A 152 16.32 29.71 9.90
N PRO A 153 15.04 29.73 10.30
CA PRO A 153 13.89 29.04 9.67
C PRO A 153 13.42 29.69 8.34
N GLN A 154 12.96 28.86 7.40
CA GLN A 154 12.26 29.30 6.17
C GLN A 154 10.83 28.76 6.14
N PRO A 155 9.81 29.59 5.88
CA PRO A 155 8.45 29.10 5.72
C PRO A 155 8.37 28.21 4.47
N ILE A 156 7.84 27.00 4.62
CA ILE A 156 7.94 25.96 3.59
C ILE A 156 6.61 25.27 3.32
N TYR A 157 5.62 25.40 4.18
CA TYR A 157 4.32 24.77 4.01
C TYR A 157 3.26 25.55 4.79
N GLU A 158 2.04 25.63 4.27
CA GLU A 158 0.90 26.24 4.94
C GLU A 158 -0.29 25.30 4.82
N GLN A 159 -1.00 25.13 5.93
CA GLN A 159 -2.21 24.35 5.98
C GLN A 159 -3.15 24.95 7.02
N ASP A 160 -4.40 25.19 6.64
CA ASP A 160 -5.46 25.69 7.51
C ASP A 160 -5.07 26.99 8.26
N GLY A 161 -4.30 27.88 7.62
CA GLY A 161 -3.84 29.13 8.21
C GLY A 161 -2.64 28.99 9.17
N GLN A 162 -2.09 27.78 9.33
CA GLN A 162 -0.86 27.52 10.08
C GLN A 162 0.33 27.40 9.11
N THR A 163 1.35 28.25 9.31
CA THR A 163 2.63 28.17 8.59
C THR A 163 3.59 27.23 9.31
N PHE A 164 4.24 26.36 8.53
CA PHE A 164 5.31 25.47 8.95
C PHE A 164 6.62 25.84 8.27
N TYR A 165 7.72 25.53 8.94
CA TYR A 165 9.05 26.00 8.60
C TYR A 165 10.01 24.84 8.42
N ALA A 166 10.94 24.99 7.49
CA ALA A 166 12.20 24.27 7.49
C ALA A 166 13.13 24.94 8.50
N THR A 167 13.57 24.19 9.51
CA THR A 167 14.35 24.72 10.64
C THR A 167 15.56 23.82 10.87
N HIS A 168 16.72 24.41 11.19
CA HIS A 168 17.85 23.61 11.63
C HIS A 168 17.54 22.97 12.98
N VAL A 169 17.62 21.64 13.05
CA VAL A 169 17.33 20.86 14.26
C VAL A 169 18.52 20.02 14.67
N LYS A 170 18.67 19.82 15.97
CA LYS A 170 19.71 18.98 16.57
C LYS A 170 19.12 17.84 17.37
N LEU A 171 19.86 16.74 17.42
CA LEU A 171 19.51 15.58 18.23
C LEU A 171 19.62 15.95 19.72
N SER A 172 18.54 15.72 20.47
CA SER A 172 18.46 15.90 21.91
C SER A 172 18.09 14.57 22.55
N THR A 173 18.93 14.10 23.48
CA THR A 173 18.72 12.83 24.18
C THR A 173 18.54 13.09 25.67
N SER A 174 17.49 12.52 26.27
CA SER A 174 17.30 12.52 27.72
C SER A 174 17.05 11.12 28.26
N GLU A 175 17.42 10.89 29.52
CA GLU A 175 17.21 9.61 30.20
C GLU A 175 15.72 9.26 30.35
N SER A 176 14.84 10.26 30.42
CA SER A 176 13.40 10.08 30.65
C SER A 176 12.58 9.94 29.36
N ASN A 177 13.01 10.58 28.27
CA ASN A 177 12.21 10.74 27.04
C ASN A 177 12.88 10.10 25.80
N GLY A 178 14.05 9.48 25.95
CA GLY A 178 14.80 8.95 24.82
C GLY A 178 15.36 10.08 23.93
N SER A 179 15.60 9.77 22.66
CA SER A 179 16.12 10.73 21.67
C SER A 179 14.98 11.41 20.89
N THR A 180 15.10 12.70 20.65
CA THR A 180 14.19 13.53 19.84
C THR A 180 14.99 14.62 19.11
N TYR A 181 14.35 15.37 18.22
CA TYR A 181 14.94 16.55 17.58
C TYR A 181 14.32 17.83 18.11
N VAL A 182 15.15 18.84 18.33
CA VAL A 182 14.73 20.17 18.80
C VAL A 182 15.35 21.23 17.90
N ALA A 183 14.64 22.34 17.69
CA ALA A 183 15.17 23.49 16.97
C ALA A 183 16.49 23.95 17.59
N ASP A 184 17.50 24.21 16.75
CA ASP A 184 18.74 24.80 17.20
C ASP A 184 18.61 26.32 17.24
N THR A 185 18.42 26.84 18.45
CA THR A 185 18.18 28.28 18.70
C THR A 185 19.46 29.08 18.91
N THR A 186 20.63 28.47 18.71
CA THR A 186 21.92 29.18 18.82
C THR A 186 22.19 30.01 17.56
N ALA A 187 22.60 31.27 17.71
CA ALA A 187 22.85 32.18 16.58
C ALA A 187 23.95 31.69 15.60
N ALA A 188 24.78 30.73 16.01
CA ALA A 188 25.81 30.10 15.18
C ALA A 188 25.34 28.79 14.52
N GLY A 189 24.14 28.29 14.88
CA GLY A 189 23.62 26.99 14.49
C GLY A 189 22.19 27.05 13.95
N SER A 190 21.71 28.21 13.48
CA SER A 190 20.40 28.31 12.83
C SER A 190 20.44 27.93 11.35
N ASP A 191 21.60 28.04 10.70
CA ASP A 191 21.73 27.84 9.26
C ASP A 191 22.15 26.40 8.94
N ALA A 192 21.80 25.94 7.73
CA ALA A 192 22.27 24.68 7.19
C ALA A 192 23.21 24.93 6.00
N TYR A 193 24.39 24.31 6.01
CA TYR A 193 25.39 24.53 4.97
C TYR A 193 25.34 23.44 3.89
N PHE A 194 25.62 23.84 2.66
CA PHE A 194 25.62 22.99 1.49
C PHE A 194 26.89 23.17 0.66
N THR A 195 27.22 22.13 -0.08
CA THR A 195 28.22 22.13 -1.14
C THR A 195 27.53 21.91 -2.47
N TYR A 196 27.99 22.61 -3.50
CA TYR A 196 27.56 22.38 -4.88
C TYR A 196 28.78 22.26 -5.78
N LYS A 197 28.96 21.08 -6.39
CA LYS A 197 30.08 20.79 -7.28
C LYS A 197 29.69 19.75 -8.32
N ASP A 198 29.99 20.02 -9.59
CA ASP A 198 29.74 19.09 -10.71
C ASP A 198 28.27 18.59 -10.75
N GLY A 199 27.31 19.49 -10.48
CA GLY A 199 25.87 19.17 -10.43
C GLY A 199 25.41 18.46 -9.14
N VAL A 200 26.32 18.20 -8.20
CA VAL A 200 25.99 17.54 -6.92
C VAL A 200 25.74 18.57 -5.84
N LEU A 201 24.51 18.63 -5.34
CA LEU A 201 24.14 19.40 -4.14
C LEU A 201 24.16 18.48 -2.92
N ALA A 202 24.95 18.80 -1.89
CA ALA A 202 25.04 17.99 -0.68
C ALA A 202 25.10 18.84 0.59
N MET A 203 24.35 18.43 1.61
CA MET A 203 24.40 19.02 2.95
C MET A 203 25.76 18.76 3.59
N ALA A 204 26.45 19.83 4.00
CA ALA A 204 27.81 19.77 4.53
C ALA A 204 27.87 19.21 5.96
N ASP A 205 26.84 19.47 6.77
CA ASP A 205 26.83 19.19 8.22
C ASP A 205 26.41 17.74 8.58
N SER A 206 26.86 16.78 7.77
CA SER A 206 26.45 15.37 7.83
C SER A 206 27.21 14.58 8.90
N VAL A 207 27.01 14.88 10.18
CA VAL A 207 27.59 14.10 11.30
C VAL A 207 26.54 13.17 11.88
N TYR A 208 26.88 11.89 12.03
CA TYR A 208 26.01 10.89 12.66
C TYR A 208 26.49 10.59 14.09
N ASP A 209 25.54 10.39 15.01
CA ASP A 209 25.83 9.88 16.34
C ASP A 209 26.13 8.36 16.30
N ALA A 210 26.55 7.80 17.44
CA ALA A 210 26.82 6.36 17.56
C ALA A 210 25.58 5.47 17.32
N SER A 211 24.38 6.05 17.42
CA SER A 211 23.12 5.39 17.12
C SER A 211 22.76 5.50 15.62
N GLY A 212 23.55 6.17 14.79
CA GLY A 212 23.29 6.33 13.36
C GLY A 212 22.22 7.37 13.03
N PHE A 213 21.95 8.30 13.95
CA PHE A 213 21.08 9.46 13.72
C PHE A 213 21.93 10.69 13.39
N PRO A 214 21.53 11.54 12.45
CA PRO A 214 22.24 12.79 12.20
C PRO A 214 22.18 13.69 13.42
N SER A 215 23.31 14.24 13.86
CA SER A 215 23.39 15.16 15.01
C SER A 215 22.78 16.53 14.69
N ALA A 216 22.71 16.87 13.41
CA ALA A 216 22.12 18.09 12.85
C ALA A 216 21.38 17.76 11.55
N ALA A 217 20.22 18.37 11.32
CA ALA A 217 19.37 18.14 10.15
C ALA A 217 18.46 19.35 9.88
N ILE A 218 17.69 19.31 8.80
CA ILE A 218 16.57 20.24 8.58
C ILE A 218 15.29 19.51 8.99
N GLY A 219 14.53 20.09 9.93
CA GLY A 219 13.27 19.54 10.44
C GLY A 219 12.08 20.44 10.12
N LEU A 220 10.89 19.83 9.99
CA LEU A 220 9.63 20.55 9.89
C LEU A 220 9.17 21.00 11.27
N THR A 221 9.07 22.32 11.48
CA THR A 221 8.61 22.91 12.75
C THR A 221 7.46 23.88 12.56
N ASP A 222 6.76 24.21 13.63
CA ASP A 222 5.92 25.41 13.67
C ASP A 222 6.74 26.67 14.01
N ALA A 223 6.04 27.79 14.18
CA ALA A 223 6.63 29.10 14.50
C ALA A 223 7.31 29.17 15.88
N ASP A 224 6.97 28.25 16.79
CA ASP A 224 7.58 28.15 18.12
C ASP A 224 8.79 27.20 18.11
N GLY A 225 9.10 26.59 16.97
CA GLY A 225 10.20 25.63 16.81
C GLY A 225 9.85 24.22 17.29
N ALA A 226 8.56 23.92 17.54
CA ALA A 226 8.16 22.56 17.90
C ALA A 226 8.25 21.65 16.67
N TRP A 227 8.87 20.48 16.83
CA TRP A 227 9.15 19.55 15.73
C TRP A 227 7.99 18.59 15.47
N TYR A 228 7.65 18.38 14.19
CA TYR A 228 6.48 17.59 13.76
C TYR A 228 6.84 16.18 13.26
N GLY A 229 8.03 15.69 13.56
CA GLY A 229 8.44 14.30 13.26
C GLY A 229 8.94 14.08 11.82
N TYR A 230 9.04 15.14 11.01
CA TYR A 230 9.65 15.11 9.68
C TYR A 230 10.98 15.84 9.69
N LEU A 231 12.02 15.20 9.15
CA LEU A 231 13.32 15.82 8.94
C LEU A 231 14.05 15.15 7.80
N ASP A 232 15.03 15.86 7.25
CA ASP A 232 16.03 15.33 6.34
C ASP A 232 17.43 15.74 6.80
N GLY A 233 18.31 14.76 6.92
CA GLY A 233 19.71 14.93 7.27
C GLY A 233 20.61 14.28 6.23
N ALA A 234 21.85 14.76 6.10
CA ALA A 234 22.83 14.24 5.16
C ALA A 234 22.30 14.10 3.71
N GLN A 235 21.46 15.05 3.31
CA GLN A 235 20.83 15.04 2.00
C GLN A 235 21.87 15.27 0.90
N ARG A 236 21.76 14.47 -0.16
CA ARG A 236 22.56 14.59 -1.38
C ARG A 236 21.67 14.42 -2.61
N VAL A 237 21.77 15.34 -3.56
CA VAL A 237 21.17 15.28 -4.89
C VAL A 237 22.29 15.14 -5.91
N THR A 238 22.16 14.20 -6.83
CA THR A 238 23.19 13.83 -7.81
C THR A 238 22.59 13.74 -9.20
N PRO A 239 23.30 14.20 -10.24
CA PRO A 239 22.85 14.06 -11.61
C PRO A 239 22.43 12.62 -11.92
N ASN A 240 21.22 12.43 -12.41
CA ASN A 240 20.76 11.12 -12.83
C ASN A 240 21.34 10.78 -14.21
N THR A 241 22.25 9.80 -14.24
CA THR A 241 22.90 9.33 -15.47
C THR A 241 22.18 8.18 -16.15
N TYR A 242 21.07 7.70 -15.58
CA TYR A 242 20.28 6.64 -16.15
C TYR A 242 19.30 7.17 -17.19
N HIS A 243 19.08 6.39 -18.24
CA HIS A 243 18.14 6.73 -19.31
C HIS A 243 17.04 5.67 -19.37
N LYS A 244 15.79 6.13 -19.32
CA LYS A 244 14.65 5.22 -19.47
C LYS A 244 14.53 4.77 -20.91
N THR A 245 14.09 3.53 -21.09
CA THR A 245 13.69 3.01 -22.40
C THR A 245 12.52 3.82 -22.94
N VAL A 246 12.62 4.21 -24.22
CA VAL A 246 11.55 4.88 -24.96
C VAL A 246 11.00 3.92 -26.02
N LEU A 247 9.67 3.79 -26.07
CA LEU A 247 9.01 3.03 -27.11
C LEU A 247 9.19 3.76 -28.47
N PRO A 248 9.64 3.07 -29.54
CA PRO A 248 9.73 3.66 -30.87
C PRO A 248 8.37 4.19 -31.34
N ALA A 249 8.33 5.37 -31.97
CA ALA A 249 7.08 6.03 -32.38
C ALA A 249 6.23 5.20 -33.36
N ALA A 250 6.86 4.34 -34.15
CA ALA A 250 6.18 3.45 -35.11
C ALA A 250 5.72 2.11 -34.49
N ALA A 251 6.15 1.79 -33.27
CA ALA A 251 5.82 0.52 -32.62
C ALA A 251 4.32 0.46 -32.29
N LYS A 252 3.67 -0.64 -32.69
CA LYS A 252 2.25 -0.87 -32.42
C LYS A 252 2.09 -1.57 -31.08
N LYS A 253 1.31 -0.96 -30.20
CA LYS A 253 0.93 -1.54 -28.91
C LYS A 253 -0.21 -2.53 -29.10
N ALA A 254 -0.21 -3.58 -28.31
CA ALA A 254 -1.30 -4.51 -28.11
C ALA A 254 -1.44 -4.78 -26.61
N THR A 255 -2.68 -4.95 -26.15
CA THR A 255 -2.93 -5.31 -24.76
C THR A 255 -2.70 -6.80 -24.56
N TYR A 256 -2.03 -7.13 -23.47
CA TYR A 256 -1.74 -8.49 -23.03
C TYR A 256 -2.31 -8.71 -21.64
N ALA A 257 -2.79 -9.92 -21.38
CA ALA A 257 -3.04 -10.41 -20.04
C ALA A 257 -1.71 -10.90 -19.48
N MET A 258 -1.24 -10.23 -18.43
CA MET A 258 -0.09 -10.62 -17.64
C MET A 258 -0.58 -11.46 -16.45
N SER A 259 -0.16 -12.71 -16.38
CA SER A 259 -0.37 -13.55 -15.19
C SER A 259 0.79 -13.37 -14.21
N ASN A 260 0.51 -13.58 -12.92
CA ASN A 260 1.53 -13.80 -11.90
C ASN A 260 1.08 -14.88 -10.93
N THR A 261 2.02 -15.67 -10.44
CA THR A 261 1.76 -16.63 -9.37
C THR A 261 1.73 -15.94 -8.01
N THR A 262 0.67 -16.18 -7.26
CA THR A 262 0.56 -15.81 -5.85
C THR A 262 0.55 -17.05 -4.97
N TYR A 263 1.34 -17.02 -3.90
CA TYR A 263 1.32 -18.05 -2.86
C TYR A 263 0.61 -17.52 -1.63
N SER A 264 -0.30 -18.33 -1.08
CA SER A 264 -0.86 -18.11 0.25
C SER A 264 -0.88 -19.41 1.05
N ALA A 265 -0.95 -19.29 2.36
CA ALA A 265 -1.03 -20.42 3.28
C ALA A 265 -2.07 -20.09 4.36
N TYR A 266 -2.92 -21.05 4.67
CA TYR A 266 -3.95 -20.92 5.70
C TYR A 266 -3.81 -22.02 6.74
N ASP A 267 -3.86 -21.67 8.03
CA ASP A 267 -3.95 -22.66 9.10
C ASP A 267 -5.38 -23.21 9.17
N ILE A 268 -5.53 -24.53 9.06
CA ILE A 268 -6.82 -25.22 9.19
C ILE A 268 -6.96 -25.97 10.53
N GLY A 269 -6.12 -25.66 11.52
CA GLY A 269 -6.11 -26.29 12.84
C GLY A 269 -5.54 -27.72 12.87
N GLN A 270 -5.13 -28.26 11.72
CA GLN A 270 -4.46 -29.57 11.56
C GLN A 270 -3.19 -29.49 10.70
N GLY A 271 -2.74 -28.27 10.38
CA GLY A 271 -1.64 -27.99 9.46
C GLY A 271 -1.97 -26.83 8.53
N PHE A 272 -0.99 -26.42 7.72
CA PHE A 272 -1.16 -25.37 6.74
C PHE A 272 -1.62 -25.95 5.40
N VAL A 273 -2.67 -25.38 4.80
CA VAL A 273 -3.02 -25.62 3.40
C VAL A 273 -2.35 -24.55 2.56
N GLU A 274 -1.52 -24.99 1.62
CA GLU A 274 -0.85 -24.11 0.67
C GLU A 274 -1.69 -23.97 -0.60
N THR A 275 -1.92 -22.73 -1.03
CA THR A 275 -2.56 -22.43 -2.30
C THR A 275 -1.59 -21.68 -3.20
N ARG A 276 -1.54 -22.11 -4.46
CA ARG A 276 -0.84 -21.44 -5.56
C ARG A 276 -1.92 -20.96 -6.50
N ASP A 277 -2.19 -19.67 -6.44
CA ASP A 277 -3.19 -18.99 -7.27
C ASP A 277 -2.52 -18.18 -8.36
N THR A 278 -3.29 -17.79 -9.36
CA THR A 278 -2.82 -16.91 -10.44
C THR A 278 -3.60 -15.59 -10.40
N ALA A 279 -2.89 -14.49 -10.17
CA ALA A 279 -3.43 -13.15 -10.31
C ALA A 279 -3.17 -12.63 -11.73
N HIS A 280 -3.99 -11.70 -12.21
CA HIS A 280 -3.80 -11.10 -13.53
C HIS A 280 -3.84 -9.58 -13.50
N ALA A 281 -3.14 -8.99 -14.46
CA ALA A 281 -3.21 -7.58 -14.82
C ALA A 281 -3.23 -7.44 -16.34
N LEU A 282 -3.80 -6.34 -16.85
CA LEU A 282 -3.65 -5.97 -18.26
C LEU A 282 -2.47 -5.01 -18.40
N VAL A 283 -1.63 -5.28 -19.41
CA VAL A 283 -0.44 -4.48 -19.73
C VAL A 283 -0.33 -4.27 -21.23
N ASP A 284 0.25 -3.15 -21.64
CA ASP A 284 0.58 -2.94 -23.04
C ASP A 284 1.93 -3.59 -23.39
N VAL A 285 1.97 -4.26 -24.53
CA VAL A 285 3.17 -4.86 -25.12
C VAL A 285 3.32 -4.39 -26.55
N ALA A 286 4.56 -4.16 -26.99
CA ALA A 286 4.88 -3.84 -28.37
C ALA A 286 6.07 -4.65 -28.86
N PHE A 287 6.07 -4.93 -30.17
CA PHE A 287 7.16 -5.64 -30.85
C PHE A 287 7.74 -4.73 -31.94
N ASP A 288 9.07 -4.67 -32.03
CA ASP A 288 9.81 -3.97 -33.08
C ASP A 288 11.00 -4.83 -33.52
N GLY A 289 10.81 -5.57 -34.62
CA GLY A 289 11.74 -6.61 -35.04
C GLY A 289 11.94 -7.66 -33.94
N ASP A 290 13.20 -7.86 -33.55
CA ASP A 290 13.60 -8.78 -32.47
C ASP A 290 13.53 -8.12 -31.08
N THR A 291 12.95 -6.92 -30.96
CA THR A 291 12.79 -6.23 -29.67
C THR A 291 11.35 -6.36 -29.17
N ILE A 292 11.20 -6.64 -27.87
CA ILE A 292 9.92 -6.58 -27.16
C ILE A 292 9.96 -5.44 -26.14
N TYR A 293 8.82 -4.78 -25.96
CA TYR A 293 8.61 -3.74 -24.96
C TYR A 293 7.40 -4.09 -24.13
N VAL A 294 7.54 -4.12 -22.81
CA VAL A 294 6.44 -4.32 -21.86
C VAL A 294 6.26 -3.03 -21.07
N ASN A 295 5.04 -2.49 -21.03
CA ASN A 295 4.76 -1.31 -20.21
C ASN A 295 4.89 -1.66 -18.72
N ASN A 296 5.39 -0.73 -17.90
CA ASN A 296 5.60 -0.97 -16.48
C ASN A 296 4.30 -1.37 -15.77
N PRO A 297 4.15 -2.63 -15.32
CA PRO A 297 2.89 -3.13 -14.77
C PRO A 297 2.52 -2.52 -13.41
N ALA A 298 3.48 -1.94 -12.69
CA ALA A 298 3.25 -1.39 -11.36
C ALA A 298 2.66 0.02 -11.41
N THR A 299 3.14 0.87 -12.34
CA THR A 299 2.67 2.26 -12.46
C THR A 299 1.70 2.46 -13.61
N LYS A 300 1.73 1.58 -14.63
CA LYS A 300 1.01 1.74 -15.90
C LYS A 300 1.26 3.10 -16.58
N ASP A 301 2.38 3.76 -16.25
CA ASP A 301 2.78 5.00 -16.92
C ASP A 301 3.07 4.70 -18.39
N SER A 302 2.29 5.30 -19.29
CA SER A 302 2.42 5.17 -20.74
C SER A 302 3.82 5.47 -21.30
N SER A 303 4.68 6.14 -20.53
CA SER A 303 6.05 6.51 -20.88
C SER A 303 7.12 5.56 -20.32
N SER A 304 6.74 4.60 -19.47
CA SER A 304 7.64 3.67 -18.79
C SER A 304 7.60 2.29 -19.45
N TRP A 305 8.71 1.90 -20.10
CA TRP A 305 8.80 0.68 -20.89
C TRP A 305 9.99 -0.17 -20.47
N ILE A 306 9.82 -1.48 -20.50
CA ILE A 306 10.83 -2.48 -20.18
C ILE A 306 11.16 -3.21 -21.47
N LYS A 307 12.40 -3.02 -21.94
CA LYS A 307 12.89 -3.58 -23.19
C LYS A 307 13.49 -4.97 -22.96
N GLY A 308 13.13 -5.92 -23.82
CA GLY A 308 13.78 -7.21 -23.95
C GLY A 308 14.16 -7.51 -25.40
N VAL A 309 14.92 -8.57 -25.61
CA VAL A 309 15.35 -9.06 -26.94
C VAL A 309 14.83 -10.47 -27.14
N ILE A 310 14.19 -10.70 -28.29
CA ILE A 310 13.70 -12.01 -28.72
C ILE A 310 14.76 -12.68 -29.57
N LYS A 311 15.18 -13.88 -29.18
CA LYS A 311 16.11 -14.70 -29.93
C LYS A 311 15.93 -16.17 -29.57
N ASP A 312 16.02 -17.06 -30.56
CA ASP A 312 16.02 -18.53 -30.37
C ASP A 312 14.84 -19.04 -29.51
N GLY A 313 13.64 -18.50 -29.74
CA GLY A 313 12.42 -18.88 -29.00
C GLY A 313 12.38 -18.38 -27.55
N LYS A 314 13.17 -17.37 -27.21
CA LYS A 314 13.20 -16.74 -25.88
C LYS A 314 13.12 -15.23 -25.97
N ALA A 315 12.47 -14.59 -25.01
CA ALA A 315 12.60 -13.16 -24.76
C ALA A 315 13.46 -12.94 -23.51
N THR A 316 14.57 -12.23 -23.65
CA THR A 316 15.51 -11.94 -22.57
C THR A 316 15.39 -10.49 -22.13
N PHE A 317 15.21 -10.27 -20.83
CA PHE A 317 15.16 -8.95 -20.20
C PHE A 317 16.32 -8.81 -19.21
N GLU A 318 17.07 -7.72 -19.32
CA GLU A 318 18.19 -7.38 -18.42
C GLU A 318 17.81 -6.19 -17.51
N PRO A 319 18.50 -6.02 -16.37
CA PRO A 319 18.32 -4.86 -15.50
C PRO A 319 18.34 -3.55 -16.25
N GLN A 320 17.37 -2.67 -16.01
CA GLN A 320 17.32 -1.36 -16.66
C GLN A 320 16.55 -0.34 -15.85
N TYR A 321 16.94 0.92 -15.97
CA TYR A 321 16.16 2.03 -15.42
C TYR A 321 14.89 2.25 -16.25
N ILE A 322 13.75 2.38 -15.57
CA ILE A 322 12.43 2.44 -16.22
C ILE A 322 11.70 3.76 -15.96
N GLY A 323 12.32 4.70 -15.23
CA GLY A 323 11.79 6.02 -14.96
C GLY A 323 11.63 6.28 -13.46
N ALA A 324 10.83 7.29 -13.11
CA ALA A 324 10.55 7.64 -11.73
C ALA A 324 9.04 7.57 -11.49
N ASP A 325 8.64 7.14 -10.29
CA ASP A 325 7.27 7.26 -9.80
C ASP A 325 7.19 8.51 -8.91
N THR A 326 6.56 9.54 -9.44
CA THR A 326 6.37 10.82 -8.74
C THR A 326 5.39 10.70 -7.58
N THR A 327 4.55 9.66 -7.56
CA THR A 327 3.58 9.40 -6.48
C THR A 327 4.32 8.92 -5.23
N ASP A 328 5.20 7.93 -5.41
CA ASP A 328 5.98 7.32 -4.33
C ASP A 328 7.35 8.01 -4.12
N ASN A 329 7.62 9.09 -4.88
CA ASN A 329 8.84 9.88 -4.83
C ASN A 329 10.13 9.04 -4.98
N ILE A 330 10.15 8.13 -5.96
CA ILE A 330 11.22 7.15 -6.12
C ILE A 330 11.57 6.88 -7.58
N HIS A 331 12.86 6.67 -7.86
CA HIS A 331 13.35 6.15 -9.12
C HIS A 331 13.16 4.63 -9.19
N LEU A 332 12.78 4.14 -10.37
CA LEU A 332 12.44 2.74 -10.60
C LEU A 332 13.36 2.09 -11.63
N TRP A 333 13.68 0.83 -11.36
CA TRP A 333 14.38 -0.10 -12.22
C TRP A 333 13.52 -1.34 -12.42
N PHE A 334 13.62 -1.93 -13.60
CA PHE A 334 13.26 -3.33 -13.75
C PHE A 334 14.46 -4.16 -13.33
N GLU A 335 14.25 -5.09 -12.41
CA GLU A 335 15.28 -6.01 -11.91
C GLU A 335 14.75 -7.45 -12.00
N PRO A 336 15.38 -8.31 -12.82
CA PRO A 336 15.17 -9.75 -12.75
C PRO A 336 15.53 -10.29 -11.37
N ALA A 337 14.80 -11.29 -10.90
CA ALA A 337 15.15 -11.99 -9.68
C ALA A 337 14.78 -13.47 -9.73
N THR A 338 15.41 -14.25 -8.85
CA THR A 338 14.90 -15.55 -8.40
C THR A 338 14.30 -15.40 -7.01
N TYR A 339 13.45 -16.33 -6.61
CA TYR A 339 12.95 -16.36 -5.23
C TYR A 339 12.92 -17.77 -4.65
N THR A 340 13.02 -17.82 -3.33
CA THR A 340 12.64 -18.98 -2.52
C THR A 340 11.42 -18.63 -1.67
N VAL A 341 10.64 -19.65 -1.34
CA VAL A 341 9.50 -19.51 -0.42
C VAL A 341 9.89 -20.19 0.88
N GLU A 342 9.98 -19.41 1.95
CA GLU A 342 10.35 -19.88 3.28
C GLU A 342 9.18 -19.67 4.24
N LEU A 343 9.01 -20.60 5.19
CA LEU A 343 8.06 -20.43 6.29
C LEU A 343 8.68 -19.47 7.31
N ASP A 344 8.02 -18.35 7.57
CA ASP A 344 8.43 -17.45 8.64
C ASP A 344 7.76 -17.84 9.95
N SER A 345 8.48 -18.64 10.74
CA SER A 345 8.03 -19.08 12.08
C SER A 345 7.99 -17.95 13.12
N SER A 346 8.50 -16.75 12.81
CA SER A 346 8.42 -15.61 13.74
C SER A 346 7.02 -14.97 13.78
N TYR A 347 6.22 -15.15 12.72
CA TYR A 347 4.82 -14.70 12.67
C TYR A 347 3.92 -15.51 13.63
N TYR A 348 4.22 -16.80 13.77
CA TYR A 348 3.47 -17.74 14.63
C TYR A 348 3.50 -17.35 16.10
N ALA A 349 4.60 -16.75 16.56
CA ALA A 349 4.77 -16.37 17.97
C ALA A 349 3.84 -15.25 18.42
N TYR A 350 3.22 -14.49 17.51
CA TYR A 350 2.40 -13.32 17.84
C TYR A 350 0.93 -13.47 17.43
N TYR A 351 0.64 -14.05 16.26
CA TYR A 351 -0.72 -14.15 15.71
C TYR A 351 -1.27 -15.58 15.63
N GLY A 352 -0.45 -16.60 15.95
CA GLY A 352 -0.85 -18.02 15.79
C GLY A 352 -0.93 -18.50 14.34
N GLU A 353 -0.42 -17.71 13.38
CA GLU A 353 -0.40 -18.02 11.95
C GLU A 353 1.05 -18.19 11.46
N VAL A 354 1.31 -19.04 10.46
CA VAL A 354 2.62 -19.08 9.77
C VAL A 354 2.46 -18.43 8.40
N ASP A 355 3.18 -17.33 8.18
CA ASP A 355 3.24 -16.68 6.87
C ASP A 355 4.36 -17.29 6.02
N LYS A 356 4.13 -17.39 4.71
CA LYS A 356 5.15 -17.77 3.74
C LYS A 356 5.80 -16.52 3.19
N VAL A 357 7.06 -16.31 3.53
CA VAL A 357 7.83 -15.16 3.07
C VAL A 357 8.61 -15.54 1.82
N ARG A 358 8.48 -14.71 0.79
CA ARG A 358 9.30 -14.77 -0.42
C ARG A 358 10.61 -14.05 -0.18
N SER A 359 11.72 -14.76 -0.39
CA SER A 359 13.07 -14.21 -0.32
C SER A 359 13.63 -14.09 -1.73
N TYR A 360 13.74 -12.86 -2.21
CA TYR A 360 14.23 -12.57 -3.57
C TYR A 360 15.75 -12.39 -3.61
N SER A 361 16.36 -12.82 -4.71
CA SER A 361 17.75 -12.54 -5.07
C SER A 361 17.79 -11.97 -6.48
N LEU A 362 18.42 -10.81 -6.67
CA LEU A 362 18.57 -10.19 -7.99
C LEU A 362 19.34 -11.12 -8.95
N ALA A 363 18.97 -11.10 -10.22
CA ALA A 363 19.57 -11.90 -11.28
C ALA A 363 20.00 -11.02 -12.46
N ASP A 364 21.00 -11.47 -13.22
CA ASP A 364 21.55 -10.71 -14.36
C ASP A 364 20.55 -10.57 -15.52
N LYS A 365 19.58 -11.49 -15.62
CA LYS A 365 18.54 -11.51 -16.67
C LYS A 365 17.34 -12.35 -16.28
N LEU A 366 16.20 -12.07 -16.91
CA LEU A 366 15.00 -12.90 -16.92
C LEU A 366 14.78 -13.40 -18.35
N GLU A 367 14.73 -14.73 -18.55
CA GLU A 367 14.47 -15.35 -19.86
C GLU A 367 13.08 -16.00 -19.87
N LEU A 368 12.19 -15.49 -20.70
CA LEU A 368 10.86 -16.08 -20.91
C LEU A 368 10.90 -16.96 -22.15
N ALA A 369 10.28 -18.13 -22.10
CA ALA A 369 9.97 -18.88 -23.30
C ALA A 369 9.00 -18.05 -24.17
N TYR A 370 9.31 -17.90 -25.46
CA TYR A 370 8.50 -17.15 -26.42
C TYR A 370 7.95 -18.08 -27.49
N ASP A 371 6.62 -18.12 -27.60
CA ASP A 371 5.92 -18.81 -28.68
C ASP A 371 5.59 -17.81 -29.79
N ALA A 372 6.23 -17.95 -30.95
CA ALA A 372 6.03 -17.04 -32.08
C ALA A 372 4.65 -17.18 -32.75
N ALA A 373 3.98 -18.33 -32.63
CA ALA A 373 2.67 -18.58 -33.25
C ALA A 373 1.55 -17.89 -32.47
N THR A 374 1.58 -17.97 -31.15
CA THR A 374 0.60 -17.32 -30.25
C THR A 374 1.06 -15.94 -29.81
N LYS A 375 2.34 -15.61 -29.96
CA LYS A 375 3.02 -14.45 -29.37
C LYS A 375 2.92 -14.41 -27.84
N SER A 376 2.83 -15.56 -27.19
CA SER A 376 2.82 -15.64 -25.73
C SER A 376 4.23 -15.77 -25.14
N LEU A 377 4.36 -15.39 -23.88
CA LEU A 377 5.59 -15.51 -23.11
C LEU A 377 5.32 -16.20 -21.78
N GLN A 378 6.27 -17.01 -21.29
CA GLN A 378 6.17 -17.63 -19.97
C GLN A 378 7.53 -17.66 -19.27
N ALA A 379 7.59 -17.14 -18.05
CA ALA A 379 8.76 -17.21 -17.20
C ALA A 379 8.89 -18.60 -16.55
N PRO A 380 10.13 -19.07 -16.27
CA PRO A 380 10.36 -20.28 -15.50
C PRO A 380 9.84 -20.15 -14.06
N ASP A 381 9.55 -21.29 -13.43
CA ASP A 381 9.24 -21.35 -12.00
C ASP A 381 10.34 -20.69 -11.15
N SER A 382 9.96 -20.14 -9.99
CA SER A 382 10.89 -19.51 -9.03
C SER A 382 11.69 -18.30 -9.58
N THR A 383 11.17 -17.65 -10.63
CA THR A 383 11.70 -16.37 -11.14
C THR A 383 10.69 -15.25 -10.95
N SER A 384 11.17 -14.02 -10.81
CA SER A 384 10.33 -12.84 -10.58
C SER A 384 10.72 -11.68 -11.48
N PHE A 385 9.70 -10.99 -11.97
CA PHE A 385 9.76 -9.72 -12.65
C PHE A 385 9.56 -8.63 -11.60
N ILE A 386 10.62 -7.93 -11.20
CA ILE A 386 10.55 -6.95 -10.12
C ILE A 386 10.60 -5.53 -10.66
N VAL A 387 9.63 -4.71 -10.25
CA VAL A 387 9.72 -3.25 -10.34
C VAL A 387 10.34 -2.76 -9.05
N ASN A 388 11.60 -2.31 -9.14
CA ASN A 388 12.51 -2.13 -8.01
C ASN A 388 12.90 -0.66 -7.80
N GLY A 389 13.03 -0.22 -6.55
CA GLY A 389 13.49 1.12 -6.18
C GLY A 389 15.02 1.27 -6.09
N SER A 390 15.77 0.24 -6.49
CA SER A 390 17.23 0.25 -6.43
C SER A 390 17.86 -0.66 -7.49
N PRO A 391 18.98 -0.26 -8.12
CA PRO A 391 19.68 -1.11 -9.09
C PRO A 391 20.63 -2.13 -8.46
N SER A 392 20.74 -2.21 -7.13
CA SER A 392 21.79 -2.98 -6.46
C SER A 392 21.33 -3.81 -5.27
N LYS A 393 20.07 -3.68 -4.87
CA LYS A 393 19.46 -4.47 -3.79
C LYS A 393 17.98 -4.64 -4.04
N VAL A 394 17.41 -5.70 -3.50
CA VAL A 394 15.95 -5.89 -3.48
C VAL A 394 15.31 -4.79 -2.63
N TYR A 395 14.56 -3.90 -3.30
CA TYR A 395 13.82 -2.79 -2.72
C TYR A 395 12.56 -2.54 -3.54
N TYR A 396 11.71 -3.56 -3.67
CA TYR A 396 10.67 -3.61 -4.68
C TYR A 396 9.46 -2.72 -4.37
N LEU A 397 8.93 -2.09 -5.39
CA LEU A 397 7.58 -1.51 -5.36
C LEU A 397 6.53 -2.61 -5.63
N ALA A 398 6.82 -3.48 -6.60
CA ALA A 398 5.96 -4.61 -6.96
C ALA A 398 6.80 -5.79 -7.44
N THR A 399 6.28 -6.99 -7.20
CA THR A 399 6.85 -8.26 -7.67
C THR A 399 5.79 -9.02 -8.44
N TYR A 400 6.18 -9.60 -9.55
CA TYR A 400 5.32 -10.46 -10.35
C TYR A 400 6.08 -11.77 -10.58
N ASP A 401 5.64 -12.81 -9.89
CA ASP A 401 6.33 -14.09 -9.90
C ASP A 401 5.83 -14.95 -11.07
N GLU A 402 6.75 -15.66 -11.71
CA GLU A 402 6.46 -16.66 -12.74
C GLU A 402 5.56 -16.12 -13.86
N VAL A 403 5.85 -14.88 -14.28
CA VAL A 403 5.00 -14.11 -15.18
C VAL A 403 4.75 -14.81 -16.52
N GLY A 404 3.49 -14.82 -16.92
CA GLY A 404 3.07 -15.14 -18.28
C GLY A 404 2.50 -13.91 -18.96
N PHE A 405 2.63 -13.83 -20.28
CA PHE A 405 2.03 -12.78 -21.10
C PHE A 405 1.30 -13.42 -22.27
N GLU A 406 -0.01 -13.19 -22.37
CA GLU A 406 -0.83 -13.67 -23.47
C GLU A 406 -1.55 -12.51 -24.17
N PRO A 407 -1.63 -12.48 -25.51
CA PRO A 407 -2.40 -11.45 -26.20
C PRO A 407 -3.85 -11.43 -25.70
N TRP A 408 -4.34 -10.26 -25.32
CA TRP A 408 -5.68 -10.10 -24.80
C TRP A 408 -6.52 -9.23 -25.73
N LYS A 409 -7.78 -9.62 -25.90
CA LYS A 409 -8.75 -8.84 -26.64
C LYS A 409 -10.02 -8.73 -25.82
N GLU A 410 -10.49 -7.51 -25.70
CA GLU A 410 -11.75 -7.25 -25.02
C GLU A 410 -12.92 -7.92 -25.75
N VAL A 411 -13.78 -8.55 -24.95
CA VAL A 411 -15.04 -9.16 -25.38
C VAL A 411 -16.13 -8.81 -24.38
N ALA A 412 -17.38 -8.87 -24.81
CA ALA A 412 -18.51 -8.88 -23.90
C ALA A 412 -18.47 -10.17 -23.08
N ALA A 413 -18.37 -10.04 -21.75
CA ALA A 413 -18.18 -11.16 -20.84
C ALA A 413 -19.03 -10.99 -19.58
N THR A 414 -19.49 -12.10 -19.03
CA THR A 414 -20.22 -12.10 -17.75
C THR A 414 -19.19 -12.33 -16.64
N PRO A 415 -19.02 -11.41 -15.67
CA PRO A 415 -18.15 -11.63 -14.54
C PRO A 415 -18.51 -12.92 -13.81
N ALA A 416 -17.51 -13.60 -13.23
CA ALA A 416 -17.78 -14.62 -12.24
C ALA A 416 -18.49 -14.00 -11.01
N ASP A 417 -18.97 -14.85 -10.11
CA ASP A 417 -19.67 -14.38 -8.91
C ASP A 417 -18.66 -13.85 -7.86
N PRO A 418 -18.97 -12.72 -7.19
CA PRO A 418 -18.27 -12.30 -5.99
C PRO A 418 -18.31 -13.35 -4.88
N VAL A 419 -17.38 -13.25 -3.93
CA VAL A 419 -17.35 -14.11 -2.74
C VAL A 419 -17.31 -13.24 -1.49
N ILE A 420 -18.35 -13.28 -0.67
CA ILE A 420 -18.34 -12.65 0.66
C ILE A 420 -17.70 -13.64 1.63
N THR A 421 -16.55 -13.27 2.20
CA THR A 421 -15.74 -14.19 3.01
C THR A 421 -16.00 -14.07 4.51
N ALA A 422 -16.38 -12.89 5.00
CA ALA A 422 -16.63 -12.65 6.41
C ALA A 422 -17.43 -11.37 6.64
N VAL A 423 -18.18 -11.34 7.74
CA VAL A 423 -18.69 -10.11 8.35
C VAL A 423 -18.19 -10.09 9.78
N ASN A 424 -17.42 -9.06 10.14
CA ASN A 424 -16.91 -8.85 11.48
C ASN A 424 -17.80 -7.85 12.21
N GLU A 425 -18.64 -8.33 13.11
CA GLU A 425 -19.57 -7.52 13.89
C GLU A 425 -18.85 -6.81 15.04
N THR A 426 -18.03 -5.81 14.72
CA THR A 426 -17.40 -4.95 15.74
C THR A 426 -18.28 -3.78 16.14
N TYR A 427 -19.49 -3.64 15.58
CA TYR A 427 -20.34 -2.45 15.70
C TYR A 427 -20.58 -2.05 17.17
N ASN A 428 -21.02 -3.00 17.99
CA ASN A 428 -21.28 -2.79 19.42
C ASN A 428 -20.05 -2.39 20.26
N THR A 429 -18.84 -2.57 19.71
CA THR A 429 -17.57 -2.28 20.40
C THR A 429 -16.78 -1.13 19.79
N GLN A 430 -16.93 -0.87 18.49
CA GLN A 430 -16.11 0.08 17.72
C GLN A 430 -16.93 1.06 16.88
N GLY A 431 -18.26 0.94 16.87
CA GLY A 431 -19.16 1.80 16.10
C GLY A 431 -19.26 1.47 14.61
N TYR A 432 -18.65 0.37 14.16
CA TYR A 432 -18.74 -0.12 12.78
C TYR A 432 -18.63 -1.65 12.70
N ALA A 433 -19.23 -2.27 11.68
CA ALA A 433 -18.97 -3.64 11.25
C ALA A 433 -18.16 -3.66 9.94
N ALA A 434 -17.48 -4.75 9.62
CA ALA A 434 -16.69 -4.86 8.38
C ALA A 434 -17.08 -6.09 7.57
N VAL A 435 -17.62 -5.88 6.36
CA VAL A 435 -17.87 -6.94 5.36
C VAL A 435 -16.62 -7.10 4.52
N THR A 436 -16.07 -8.31 4.47
CA THR A 436 -14.95 -8.66 3.61
C THR A 436 -15.45 -9.49 2.44
N PHE A 437 -15.14 -9.07 1.22
CA PHE A 437 -15.53 -9.77 0.00
C PHE A 437 -14.43 -9.71 -1.06
N THR A 438 -14.47 -10.65 -2.00
CA THR A 438 -13.55 -10.71 -3.14
C THR A 438 -14.35 -10.49 -4.42
N LEU A 439 -13.93 -9.51 -5.22
CA LEU A 439 -14.49 -9.26 -6.55
C LEU A 439 -13.65 -10.01 -7.60
N PRO A 440 -14.27 -10.78 -8.50
CA PRO A 440 -13.54 -11.61 -9.44
C PRO A 440 -12.81 -10.77 -10.49
N GLN A 441 -11.64 -11.26 -10.88
CA GLN A 441 -10.85 -10.69 -11.97
C GLN A 441 -11.11 -11.38 -13.31
N PHE A 442 -12.05 -12.34 -13.34
CA PHE A 442 -12.30 -13.23 -14.46
C PHE A 442 -13.79 -13.33 -14.79
N ASP A 443 -14.07 -13.68 -16.04
CA ASP A 443 -15.40 -14.08 -16.46
C ASP A 443 -15.75 -15.51 -15.99
N THR A 444 -16.99 -15.94 -16.24
CA THR A 444 -17.47 -17.29 -15.93
C THR A 444 -16.73 -18.43 -16.64
N ASN A 445 -15.88 -18.13 -17.63
CA ASN A 445 -15.02 -19.08 -18.33
C ASN A 445 -13.56 -19.02 -17.87
N GLY A 446 -13.25 -18.24 -16.83
CA GLY A 446 -11.88 -18.06 -16.32
C GLY A 446 -11.01 -17.14 -17.18
N LYS A 447 -11.58 -16.33 -18.07
CA LYS A 447 -10.82 -15.36 -18.88
C LYS A 447 -10.67 -14.03 -18.14
N PRO A 448 -9.47 -13.41 -18.14
CA PRO A 448 -9.25 -12.13 -17.48
C PRO A 448 -10.16 -11.01 -18.00
N LEU A 449 -10.70 -10.22 -17.08
CA LEU A 449 -11.49 -9.02 -17.34
C LEU A 449 -10.62 -7.77 -17.31
N ASN A 450 -11.07 -6.70 -17.99
CA ASN A 450 -10.55 -5.37 -17.78
C ASN A 450 -11.28 -4.70 -16.60
N THR A 451 -10.72 -4.80 -15.40
CA THR A 451 -11.35 -4.28 -14.17
C THR A 451 -11.58 -2.77 -14.20
N ASP A 452 -10.86 -2.01 -15.03
CA ASP A 452 -11.08 -0.55 -15.20
C ASP A 452 -12.44 -0.24 -15.86
N LYS A 453 -13.11 -1.25 -16.41
CA LYS A 453 -14.48 -1.17 -16.96
C LYS A 453 -15.52 -1.90 -16.10
N ALA A 454 -15.16 -2.22 -14.86
CA ALA A 454 -16.04 -2.86 -13.91
C ALA A 454 -16.38 -1.93 -12.74
N TYR A 455 -17.58 -2.13 -12.20
CA TYR A 455 -18.06 -1.52 -10.96
C TYR A 455 -18.85 -2.57 -10.18
N TYR A 456 -19.18 -2.28 -8.94
CA TYR A 456 -19.99 -3.15 -8.11
C TYR A 456 -21.01 -2.36 -7.30
N ASN A 457 -22.04 -3.07 -6.86
CA ASN A 457 -23.11 -2.57 -6.03
C ASN A 457 -23.18 -3.38 -4.75
N LEU A 458 -23.55 -2.72 -3.66
CA LEU A 458 -23.74 -3.29 -2.33
C LEU A 458 -25.23 -3.33 -2.02
N TYR A 459 -25.67 -4.29 -1.22
CA TYR A 459 -27.08 -4.49 -0.89
C TYR A 459 -27.26 -4.91 0.56
N THR A 460 -28.43 -4.63 1.10
CA THR A 460 -28.89 -5.03 2.43
C THR A 460 -30.25 -5.72 2.30
N SER A 461 -30.59 -6.61 3.22
CA SER A 461 -31.81 -7.42 3.12
C SER A 461 -33.11 -6.67 3.40
N ASP A 462 -33.04 -5.49 4.01
CA ASP A 462 -34.18 -4.61 4.25
C ASP A 462 -34.74 -3.99 2.96
N ASP A 463 -33.87 -3.73 1.98
CA ASP A 463 -34.23 -3.38 0.60
C ASP A 463 -33.38 -4.16 -0.43
N PRO A 464 -33.72 -5.43 -0.70
CA PRO A 464 -32.89 -6.33 -1.50
C PRO A 464 -32.88 -6.01 -3.01
N GLU A 465 -33.76 -5.13 -3.48
CA GLU A 465 -33.88 -4.76 -4.90
C GLU A 465 -33.17 -3.43 -5.22
N THR A 466 -32.88 -2.62 -4.20
CA THR A 466 -32.21 -1.32 -4.35
C THR A 466 -30.76 -1.43 -3.86
N PRO A 467 -29.76 -1.06 -4.69
CA PRO A 467 -28.40 -0.93 -4.20
C PRO A 467 -28.30 0.07 -3.05
N TYR A 468 -27.54 -0.30 -2.02
CA TYR A 468 -27.24 0.55 -0.89
C TYR A 468 -26.39 1.76 -1.34
N ALA A 469 -26.83 2.97 -0.98
CA ALA A 469 -26.16 4.21 -1.36
C ALA A 469 -25.24 4.69 -0.23
N LEU A 470 -23.97 4.92 -0.56
CA LEU A 470 -22.98 5.45 0.39
C LEU A 470 -23.08 6.98 0.43
N THR A 471 -23.76 7.52 1.45
CA THR A 471 -24.00 8.97 1.62
C THR A 471 -23.46 9.49 2.94
N GLU A 472 -23.07 10.77 2.98
CA GLU A 472 -22.62 11.44 4.21
C GLU A 472 -23.64 11.32 5.36
N ASP A 473 -24.94 11.46 5.06
CA ASP A 473 -26.03 11.33 6.05
C ASP A 473 -26.10 9.94 6.70
N GLU A 474 -25.53 8.91 6.05
CA GLU A 474 -25.46 7.52 6.52
C GLU A 474 -24.10 7.20 7.18
N GLY A 475 -23.28 8.22 7.44
CA GLY A 475 -21.98 8.10 8.10
C GLY A 475 -20.77 7.97 7.17
N TYR A 476 -20.98 7.99 5.85
CA TYR A 476 -19.91 7.85 4.84
C TYR A 476 -19.29 9.20 4.46
N GLU A 477 -18.76 9.93 5.44
CA GLU A 477 -18.16 11.27 5.26
C GLU A 477 -16.91 11.27 4.38
N TYR A 478 -16.28 10.11 4.15
CA TYR A 478 -15.04 9.98 3.39
C TYR A 478 -15.28 9.48 1.96
N PHE A 479 -16.49 9.00 1.66
CA PHE A 479 -16.86 8.52 0.34
C PHE A 479 -16.94 9.68 -0.65
N ASN A 480 -15.92 9.79 -1.51
CA ASN A 480 -15.76 10.90 -2.44
C ASN A 480 -15.78 10.42 -3.89
N TYR A 481 -16.83 9.69 -4.24
CA TYR A 481 -17.15 9.35 -5.62
C TYR A 481 -18.55 9.85 -5.98
N SER A 482 -18.69 10.41 -7.18
CA SER A 482 -19.92 11.11 -7.57
C SER A 482 -21.14 10.20 -7.70
N ASP A 483 -20.92 8.89 -7.85
CA ASP A 483 -21.98 7.89 -7.91
C ASP A 483 -21.94 7.09 -6.60
N SER A 484 -22.92 7.31 -5.72
CA SER A 484 -22.99 6.69 -4.39
C SER A 484 -23.34 5.20 -4.42
N VAL A 485 -23.58 4.64 -5.60
CA VAL A 485 -24.12 3.29 -5.78
C VAL A 485 -23.23 2.43 -6.68
N ASN A 486 -22.81 2.96 -7.84
CA ASN A 486 -21.97 2.23 -8.79
C ASN A 486 -20.49 2.45 -8.46
N ILE A 487 -19.98 1.69 -7.51
CA ILE A 487 -18.63 1.86 -6.97
C ILE A 487 -17.63 1.25 -7.96
N PRO A 488 -16.66 2.01 -8.51
CA PRO A 488 -15.66 1.46 -9.41
C PRO A 488 -14.89 0.32 -8.76
N TYR A 489 -14.52 -0.71 -9.54
CA TYR A 489 -13.81 -1.88 -9.01
C TYR A 489 -12.58 -1.50 -8.18
N SER A 490 -11.81 -0.49 -8.60
CA SER A 490 -10.58 -0.09 -7.92
C SER A 490 -10.76 1.03 -6.90
N TYR A 491 -12.00 1.44 -6.59
CA TYR A 491 -12.25 2.53 -5.65
C TYR A 491 -11.84 2.14 -4.23
N THR A 492 -11.16 3.05 -3.55
CA THR A 492 -10.82 2.92 -2.14
C THR A 492 -10.61 4.32 -1.55
N ASP A 493 -11.25 4.58 -0.42
CA ASP A 493 -10.90 5.69 0.48
C ASP A 493 -10.16 5.17 1.72
N GLY A 494 -10.16 3.85 1.95
CA GLY A 494 -9.48 3.21 3.06
C GLY A 494 -10.17 3.41 4.41
N MET A 495 -11.37 3.99 4.41
CA MET A 495 -12.17 4.29 5.60
C MET A 495 -13.55 3.63 5.50
N ASP A 496 -14.28 3.93 4.44
CA ASP A 496 -15.63 3.46 4.14
C ASP A 496 -15.57 2.23 3.22
N ILE A 497 -14.71 2.33 2.19
CA ILE A 497 -14.35 1.26 1.27
C ILE A 497 -12.83 1.12 1.22
N ALA A 498 -12.34 -0.09 1.49
CA ALA A 498 -10.93 -0.43 1.30
C ALA A 498 -10.76 -1.52 0.22
N ALA A 499 -9.80 -1.35 -0.68
CA ALA A 499 -9.50 -2.31 -1.74
C ALA A 499 -8.00 -2.69 -1.76
N TYR A 500 -7.73 -4.00 -1.87
CA TYR A 500 -6.40 -4.58 -1.97
C TYR A 500 -6.39 -5.68 -3.04
N GLY A 501 -6.21 -5.28 -4.30
CA GLY A 501 -6.36 -6.19 -5.43
C GLY A 501 -7.80 -6.66 -5.57
N ALA A 502 -8.02 -7.98 -5.60
CA ALA A 502 -9.38 -8.53 -5.68
C ALA A 502 -10.15 -8.45 -4.35
N LYS A 503 -9.46 -8.26 -3.23
CA LYS A 503 -10.06 -8.24 -1.89
C LYS A 503 -10.55 -6.83 -1.54
N HIS A 504 -11.77 -6.75 -1.06
CA HIS A 504 -12.48 -5.51 -0.75
C HIS A 504 -13.11 -5.58 0.64
N TYR A 505 -13.31 -4.39 1.22
CA TYR A 505 -13.92 -4.18 2.52
C TYR A 505 -14.98 -3.10 2.40
N TRP A 506 -16.14 -3.36 3.00
CA TRP A 506 -17.17 -2.37 3.24
C TRP A 506 -17.34 -2.21 4.74
N TYR A 507 -17.13 -1.00 5.25
CA TYR A 507 -17.33 -0.65 6.64
C TYR A 507 -18.75 -0.11 6.82
N ILE A 508 -19.54 -0.78 7.67
CA ILE A 508 -20.96 -0.49 7.91
C ILE A 508 -21.09 0.31 9.21
N TYR A 509 -21.87 1.39 9.18
CA TYR A 509 -22.11 2.30 10.32
C TYR A 509 -23.53 2.24 10.91
N PHE A 510 -24.32 1.24 10.52
CA PHE A 510 -25.63 0.93 11.12
C PHE A 510 -25.58 -0.38 11.90
N ASP A 511 -26.58 -0.60 12.76
CA ASP A 511 -26.67 -1.83 13.55
C ASP A 511 -26.95 -3.03 12.64
N THR A 512 -26.04 -4.00 12.60
CA THR A 512 -26.23 -5.20 11.77
C THR A 512 -27.37 -6.08 12.25
N ASN A 513 -27.89 -5.89 13.47
CA ASN A 513 -29.12 -6.56 13.92
C ASN A 513 -30.38 -6.11 13.17
N ASP A 514 -30.32 -4.98 12.45
CA ASP A 514 -31.46 -4.46 11.67
C ASP A 514 -31.57 -5.13 10.29
N ILE A 515 -30.62 -5.98 9.92
CA ILE A 515 -30.57 -6.69 8.63
C ILE A 515 -30.28 -8.19 8.83
N ASP A 516 -30.86 -9.03 7.97
CA ASP A 516 -30.64 -10.48 7.97
C ASP A 516 -29.43 -10.87 7.10
N SER A 517 -29.09 -10.06 6.10
CA SER A 517 -27.99 -10.35 5.18
C SER A 517 -27.45 -9.11 4.46
N VAL A 518 -26.22 -9.25 3.95
CA VAL A 518 -25.55 -8.29 3.07
C VAL A 518 -25.27 -8.92 1.71
N GLY A 519 -25.34 -8.11 0.65
CA GLY A 519 -25.22 -8.58 -0.73
C GLY A 519 -24.20 -7.80 -1.56
N VAL A 520 -23.60 -8.47 -2.55
CA VAL A 520 -22.65 -7.88 -3.50
C VAL A 520 -22.93 -8.37 -4.91
N GLN A 521 -22.92 -7.45 -5.88
CA GLN A 521 -23.03 -7.75 -7.32
C GLN A 521 -21.99 -6.97 -8.12
N MET A 522 -21.33 -7.63 -9.07
CA MET A 522 -20.35 -7.00 -9.96
C MET A 522 -20.93 -6.80 -11.37
N PHE A 523 -20.58 -5.67 -11.98
CA PHE A 523 -20.96 -5.27 -13.32
C PHE A 523 -19.72 -5.03 -14.17
N TYR A 524 -19.78 -5.37 -15.45
CA TYR A 524 -18.67 -5.21 -16.40
C TYR A 524 -19.18 -4.74 -17.76
N ASN A 525 -18.61 -3.64 -18.25
CA ASN A 525 -18.90 -3.09 -19.57
C ASN A 525 -17.80 -3.49 -20.58
N GLY A 526 -17.91 -4.70 -21.11
CA GLY A 526 -16.95 -5.27 -22.06
C GLY A 526 -17.41 -5.10 -23.50
N ALA A 527 -16.56 -4.55 -24.37
CA ALA A 527 -16.86 -4.35 -25.80
C ALA A 527 -18.17 -3.56 -26.06
N GLY A 528 -18.56 -2.69 -25.13
CA GLY A 528 -19.77 -1.87 -25.19
C GLY A 528 -21.05 -2.56 -24.71
N GLU A 529 -20.96 -3.78 -24.16
CA GLU A 529 -22.09 -4.50 -23.58
C GLU A 529 -21.92 -4.60 -22.06
N LEU A 530 -22.92 -4.11 -21.33
CA LEU A 530 -22.99 -4.25 -19.88
C LEU A 530 -23.54 -5.62 -19.52
N ARG A 531 -22.78 -6.38 -18.71
CA ARG A 531 -23.22 -7.63 -18.10
C ARG A 531 -22.88 -7.63 -16.61
N HIS A 532 -23.50 -8.51 -15.84
CA HIS A 532 -23.33 -8.57 -14.40
C HIS A 532 -23.23 -10.01 -13.91
N SER A 533 -22.60 -10.18 -12.74
CA SER A 533 -22.61 -11.44 -11.99
C SER A 533 -24.00 -11.73 -11.40
N ASN A 534 -24.16 -12.86 -10.74
CA ASN A 534 -25.26 -13.02 -9.79
C ASN A 534 -25.08 -12.04 -8.61
N LEU A 535 -26.19 -11.67 -7.96
CA LEU A 535 -26.17 -11.03 -6.65
C LEU A 535 -25.92 -12.11 -5.60
N VAL A 536 -24.80 -11.98 -4.86
CA VAL A 536 -24.37 -12.95 -3.85
C VAL A 536 -24.69 -12.40 -2.46
N TRP A 537 -25.32 -13.21 -1.63
CA TRP A 537 -25.74 -12.85 -0.27
C TRP A 537 -24.92 -13.58 0.79
N TYR A 538 -24.71 -12.93 1.94
CA TYR A 538 -24.15 -13.51 3.16
C TYR A 538 -25.12 -13.33 4.32
N SER A 539 -25.53 -14.44 4.95
CA SER A 539 -26.47 -14.45 6.06
C SER A 539 -25.81 -14.05 7.37
N LEU A 540 -26.41 -13.11 8.10
CA LEU A 540 -26.01 -12.67 9.44
C LEU A 540 -26.78 -13.40 10.55
N VAL A 541 -27.93 -14.01 10.22
CA VAL A 541 -28.85 -14.66 11.17
C VAL A 541 -28.17 -15.75 12.01
N GLU A 542 -27.20 -16.48 11.44
CA GLU A 542 -26.45 -17.51 12.18
C GLU A 542 -25.47 -16.93 13.22
N GLN A 543 -25.02 -15.68 13.05
CA GLN A 543 -24.13 -15.00 14.00
C GLN A 543 -24.91 -14.32 15.13
N HIS A 544 -26.07 -13.72 14.83
CA HIS A 544 -26.95 -13.10 15.84
C HIS A 544 -27.49 -14.11 16.88
N ASP A 545 -27.65 -15.38 16.49
CA ASP A 545 -28.07 -16.46 17.41
C ASP A 545 -26.88 -17.15 18.15
N ALA A 546 -25.64 -16.81 17.81
CA ALA A 546 -24.44 -17.50 18.28
C ALA A 546 -23.69 -16.72 19.39
N ALA A 547 -24.24 -16.72 20.61
CA ALA A 547 -23.43 -16.59 21.82
C ALA A 547 -22.56 -17.85 22.05
N GLY A 548 -21.66 -18.16 21.11
CA GLY A 548 -20.75 -19.31 21.15
C GLY A 548 -20.19 -19.64 19.77
N ILE A 549 -18.87 -19.48 19.62
CA ILE A 549 -18.05 -19.83 18.44
C ILE A 549 -18.49 -21.16 17.78
N ASN A 550 -18.62 -21.16 16.44
CA ASN A 550 -17.97 -22.15 15.56
C ASN A 550 -17.96 -21.73 14.09
N ALA A 551 -16.87 -22.10 13.43
CA ALA A 551 -16.53 -21.86 12.04
C ALA A 551 -17.45 -22.58 11.03
N LEU A 552 -17.60 -21.93 9.87
CA LEU A 552 -17.82 -22.43 8.51
C LEU A 552 -18.61 -23.77 8.38
N GLU A 553 -19.90 -23.68 8.05
CA GLU A 553 -20.59 -24.77 7.35
C GLU A 553 -20.71 -24.43 5.85
N GLY A 554 -19.97 -25.20 5.03
CA GLY A 554 -20.12 -25.19 3.58
C GLY A 554 -21.32 -26.01 3.13
N ASN A 555 -22.05 -25.48 2.15
CA ASN A 555 -22.94 -26.14 1.18
C ASN A 555 -23.83 -27.29 1.70
N GLU A 556 -25.10 -26.97 2.03
CA GLU A 556 -26.18 -27.95 2.23
C GLU A 556 -26.76 -28.51 0.90
N SER A 557 -25.90 -29.00 0.00
CA SER A 557 -26.35 -29.79 -1.16
C SER A 557 -25.77 -31.20 -1.10
N GLY A 558 -26.45 -32.09 -0.37
CA GLY A 558 -26.05 -33.51 -0.34
C GLY A 558 -26.70 -34.43 0.70
N VAL A 559 -27.75 -34.04 1.43
CA VAL A 559 -28.32 -34.89 2.49
C VAL A 559 -29.26 -35.96 1.93
N SER A 560 -28.99 -37.23 2.21
CA SER A 560 -29.79 -38.39 1.81
C SER A 560 -30.81 -38.81 2.88
N SER A 561 -30.44 -38.77 4.17
CA SER A 561 -31.39 -39.01 5.27
C SER A 561 -30.92 -38.46 6.61
N VAL A 562 -31.88 -38.23 7.52
CA VAL A 562 -31.63 -37.79 8.90
C VAL A 562 -32.31 -38.76 9.88
N ALA A 563 -31.59 -39.15 10.94
CA ALA A 563 -32.11 -39.96 12.04
C ALA A 563 -31.74 -39.36 13.40
N TYR A 564 -32.60 -39.55 14.41
CA TYR A 564 -32.33 -39.14 15.79
C TYR A 564 -32.23 -40.35 16.70
N PHE A 565 -31.35 -40.28 17.70
CA PHE A 565 -31.15 -41.30 18.71
C PHE A 565 -31.15 -40.67 20.10
N ASP A 566 -31.70 -41.37 21.09
CA ASP A 566 -31.48 -41.03 22.50
C ASP A 566 -30.09 -41.51 22.96
N LEU A 567 -29.65 -41.13 24.16
CA LEU A 567 -28.31 -41.47 24.68
C LEU A 567 -28.12 -42.97 24.96
N SER A 568 -29.17 -43.79 24.93
CA SER A 568 -29.05 -45.25 25.00
C SER A 568 -28.89 -45.90 23.62
N GLY A 569 -28.84 -45.10 22.56
CA GLY A 569 -28.66 -45.56 21.18
C GLY A 569 -29.96 -46.00 20.50
N ARG A 570 -31.13 -45.76 21.12
CA ARG A 570 -32.42 -46.10 20.52
C ARG A 570 -32.86 -44.99 19.57
N ARG A 571 -33.21 -45.39 18.34
CA ARG A 571 -33.73 -44.45 17.32
C ARG A 571 -35.08 -43.87 17.75
N VAL A 572 -35.22 -42.56 17.65
CA VAL A 572 -36.46 -41.82 17.91
C VAL A 572 -36.87 -41.07 16.64
N ALA A 573 -38.17 -40.87 16.45
CA ALA A 573 -38.68 -40.18 15.26
C ALA A 573 -38.26 -38.69 15.22
N ALA A 574 -38.20 -38.04 16.38
CA ALA A 574 -37.68 -36.68 16.58
C ALA A 574 -37.43 -36.43 18.09
N PRO A 575 -36.60 -35.44 18.47
CA PRO A 575 -36.43 -34.98 19.84
C PRO A 575 -37.72 -34.32 20.37
N LYS A 576 -38.53 -35.04 21.16
CA LYS A 576 -39.83 -34.56 21.66
C LYS A 576 -39.83 -34.11 23.13
N GLN A 577 -38.82 -34.49 23.90
CA GLN A 577 -38.71 -34.16 25.32
C GLN A 577 -37.43 -33.36 25.55
N ALA A 578 -37.38 -32.56 26.62
CA ALA A 578 -36.16 -31.86 27.01
C ALA A 578 -35.05 -32.88 27.33
N GLY A 579 -33.88 -32.73 26.73
CA GLY A 579 -32.78 -33.69 26.85
C GLY A 579 -31.82 -33.69 25.67
N LEU A 580 -30.72 -34.43 25.81
CA LEU A 580 -29.68 -34.56 24.79
C LEU A 580 -29.97 -35.75 23.87
N TYR A 581 -29.89 -35.52 22.57
CA TYR A 581 -30.10 -36.48 21.49
C TYR A 581 -28.89 -36.48 20.54
N ILE A 582 -28.78 -37.50 19.69
CA ILE A 582 -27.81 -37.54 18.60
C ILE A 582 -28.57 -37.47 17.27
N LYS A 583 -28.29 -36.47 16.44
CA LYS A 583 -28.73 -36.36 15.04
C LYS A 583 -27.66 -36.95 14.14
N GLU A 584 -27.97 -38.05 13.47
CA GLU A 584 -27.15 -38.63 12.41
C GLU A 584 -27.67 -38.14 11.06
N VAL A 585 -26.79 -37.52 10.28
CA VAL A 585 -27.04 -37.13 8.89
C VAL A 585 -26.26 -38.09 8.00
N THR A 586 -26.95 -38.73 7.05
CA THR A 586 -26.33 -39.52 5.98
C THR A 586 -26.35 -38.72 4.70
N TYR A 587 -25.20 -38.54 4.06
CA TYR A 587 -25.07 -37.82 2.79
C TYR A 587 -25.29 -38.74 1.58
N ALA A 588 -25.48 -38.15 0.40
CA ALA A 588 -25.72 -38.86 -0.85
C ALA A 588 -24.56 -39.78 -1.26
N ASP A 589 -23.34 -39.48 -0.82
CA ASP A 589 -22.14 -40.31 -1.01
C ASP A 589 -22.04 -41.48 -0.02
N GLY A 590 -23.00 -41.62 0.91
CA GLY A 590 -23.05 -42.68 1.93
C GLY A 590 -22.29 -42.37 3.21
N THR A 591 -21.59 -41.23 3.31
CA THR A 591 -20.92 -40.81 4.55
C THR A 591 -21.94 -40.38 5.62
N LYS A 592 -21.56 -40.52 6.90
CA LYS A 592 -22.44 -40.21 8.04
C LYS A 592 -21.79 -39.26 9.03
N LYS A 593 -22.50 -38.20 9.43
CA LYS A 593 -22.09 -37.24 10.48
C LYS A 593 -23.08 -37.31 11.64
N GLY A 594 -22.56 -37.60 12.84
CA GLY A 594 -23.33 -37.57 14.09
C GLY A 594 -23.10 -36.26 14.85
N THR A 595 -24.15 -35.57 15.24
CA THR A 595 -24.09 -34.32 16.02
C THR A 595 -24.97 -34.43 17.26
N LYS A 596 -24.55 -33.84 18.37
CA LYS A 596 -25.35 -33.79 19.60
C LYS A 596 -26.35 -32.65 19.51
N VAL A 597 -27.61 -32.92 19.79
CA VAL A 597 -28.72 -31.95 19.76
C VAL A 597 -29.36 -31.90 21.14
N LEU A 598 -29.28 -30.73 21.80
CA LEU A 598 -29.95 -30.50 23.07
C LEU A 598 -31.33 -29.88 22.82
N LYS A 599 -32.40 -30.59 23.18
CA LYS A 599 -33.75 -30.02 23.20
C LYS A 599 -33.96 -29.39 24.58
N LYS A 600 -34.19 -28.08 24.63
CA LYS A 600 -34.53 -27.34 25.85
C LYS A 600 -35.98 -27.59 26.25
#